data_AF-A0A1B9B2F0-F1
#
_entry.id   AF-A0A1B9B2F0-F1
#
_cell.length_a   1.000
_cell.length_b   1.000
_cell.length_c   1.000
_cell.angle_alpha   90.00
_cell.angle_beta   90.00
_cell.angle_gamma   90.00
#
_symmetry.space_group_name_H-M   'P 1'
#
loop_
_entity.id
_entity.type
_entity.pdbx_description
1 polymer ?
#
loop_
_entity_poly.entity_id
_entity_poly.type
_entity_poly.pdbx_seq_one_letter_code
_entity_poly.pdbx_strand_id
1 'polypeptide(L)'
;MLIVVLTLSLLLFIALEKLINKLLGVEKKKISTTSGKNIDRRGRIILAVIFLCTLPFVITKGINSNKWYWIVYLILLLGFQAILEWKHLNSKQYVSTLIFLILGVMLIFFIAYLI
;
A
#
# COMPACT_ATOMS: atom_id res chain seq x y z
N MET A 1 -4.91 -18.79 15.78
CA MET A 1 -3.95 -17.77 16.27
C MET A 1 -3.54 -16.80 15.16
N LEU A 2 -2.97 -17.30 14.05
CA LEU A 2 -2.47 -16.46 12.95
C LEU A 2 -3.54 -15.55 12.31
N ILE A 3 -4.74 -16.08 12.04
CA ILE A 3 -5.88 -15.29 11.53
C ILE A 3 -6.25 -14.15 12.48
N VAL A 4 -6.26 -14.39 13.80
CA VAL A 4 -6.61 -13.37 14.80
C VAL A 4 -5.58 -12.24 14.79
N VAL A 5 -4.29 -12.56 14.73
CA VAL A 5 -3.20 -11.57 14.63
C VAL A 5 -3.37 -10.72 13.37
N LEU A 6 -3.63 -11.35 12.22
CA LEU A 6 -3.84 -10.63 10.94
C LEU A 6 -5.04 -9.69 11.02
N THR A 7 -6.17 -10.14 11.55
CA THR A 7 -7.38 -9.32 11.68
C THR A 7 -7.15 -8.13 12.62
N LEU A 8 -6.48 -8.35 13.76
CA LEU A 8 -6.17 -7.29 14.71
C LEU A 8 -5.21 -6.25 14.11
N SER A 9 -4.16 -6.71 13.41
CA SER A 9 -3.22 -5.85 12.70
C SER A 9 -3.91 -5.00 11.64
N LEU A 10 -4.84 -5.58 10.88
CA LEU A 10 -5.62 -4.84 9.87
C LEU A 10 -6.49 -3.75 10.52
N LEU A 11 -7.12 -4.07 11.64
CA LEU A 11 -7.99 -3.16 12.38
C LEU A 11 -7.19 -1.97 12.96
N LEU A 12 -6.01 -2.25 13.50
CA LEU A 12 -5.04 -1.24 13.95
C LEU A 12 -4.61 -0.34 12.78
N PHE A 13 -4.31 -0.93 11.62
CA PHE A 13 -3.88 -0.21 10.43
C PHE A 13 -4.94 0.80 9.95
N ILE A 14 -6.22 0.39 9.92
CA ILE A 14 -7.34 1.26 9.58
C ILE A 14 -7.52 2.39 10.61
N ALA A 15 -7.35 2.09 11.90
CA ALA A 15 -7.44 3.10 12.95
C ALA A 15 -6.33 4.15 12.84
N LEU A 16 -5.10 3.72 12.60
CA LEU A 16 -3.95 4.61 12.34
C LEU A 16 -4.21 5.51 11.12
N GLU A 17 -4.89 5.00 10.10
CA GLU A 17 -5.20 5.79 8.89
C GLU A 17 -6.12 6.95 9.18
N LYS A 18 -7.18 6.71 9.96
CA LYS A 18 -8.06 7.80 10.39
C LYS A 18 -7.31 8.81 11.27
N LEU A 19 -6.45 8.33 12.17
CA LEU A 19 -5.68 9.18 13.07
C LEU A 19 -4.70 10.08 12.31
N ILE A 20 -3.89 9.51 11.42
CA ILE A 20 -2.87 10.24 10.65
C ILE A 20 -3.53 11.28 9.73
N ASN A 21 -4.61 10.90 9.03
CA ASN A 21 -5.32 11.84 8.17
C ASN A 21 -5.95 13.00 8.96
N LYS A 22 -6.51 12.70 10.14
CA LYS A 22 -7.04 13.73 11.04
C LYS A 22 -5.93 14.66 11.56
N LEU A 23 -4.78 14.09 11.95
CA LEU A 23 -3.64 14.84 12.48
C LEU A 23 -2.99 15.74 11.42
N LEU A 24 -2.92 15.29 10.17
CA LEU A 24 -2.38 16.06 9.05
C LEU A 24 -3.39 17.05 8.44
N GLY A 25 -4.62 17.11 8.94
CA GLY A 25 -5.69 17.93 8.37
C GLY A 25 -6.01 17.58 6.92
N VAL A 26 -5.84 16.30 6.55
CA VAL A 26 -6.01 15.83 5.18
C VAL A 26 -7.45 15.40 4.97
N GLU A 27 -8.17 16.14 4.13
CA GLU A 27 -9.43 15.67 3.56
C GLU A 27 -9.13 14.68 2.44
N LYS A 28 -9.51 13.42 2.62
CA LYS A 28 -9.37 12.39 1.59
C LYS A 28 -10.16 12.78 0.34
N LYS A 29 -9.44 13.11 -0.73
CA LYS A 29 -10.01 13.32 -2.06
C LYS A 29 -9.66 12.12 -2.93
N LYS A 30 -10.63 11.67 -3.73
CA LYS A 30 -10.41 10.55 -4.65
C LYS A 30 -9.76 11.07 -5.93
N ILE A 31 -8.69 10.42 -6.39
CA ILE A 31 -8.08 10.73 -7.70
C ILE A 31 -9.08 10.45 -8.84
N SER A 32 -10.10 9.62 -8.61
CA SER A 32 -11.14 9.32 -9.58
C SER A 32 -12.03 10.51 -9.98
N THR A 33 -11.95 11.63 -9.26
CA THR A 33 -12.66 12.86 -9.58
C THR A 33 -11.78 13.89 -10.30
N THR A 34 -10.51 13.58 -10.58
CA THR A 34 -9.58 14.48 -11.29
C THR A 34 -9.17 13.91 -12.64
N SER A 35 -8.45 14.70 -13.44
CA SER A 35 -7.89 14.27 -14.74
C SER A 35 -6.97 13.04 -14.63
N GLY A 36 -6.45 12.74 -13.43
CA GLY A 36 -5.62 11.57 -13.14
C GLY A 36 -6.37 10.24 -13.09
N LYS A 37 -7.71 10.21 -13.15
CA LYS A 37 -8.53 8.99 -13.04
C LYS A 37 -8.10 7.86 -13.98
N ASN A 38 -7.88 8.18 -15.25
CA ASN A 38 -7.52 7.17 -16.26
C ASN A 38 -6.10 6.64 -16.05
N ILE A 39 -5.19 7.50 -15.59
CA ILE A 39 -3.80 7.13 -15.29
C ILE A 39 -3.77 6.23 -14.06
N ASP A 40 -4.50 6.58 -12.99
CA ASP A 40 -4.63 5.76 -11.77
C ASP A 40 -5.16 4.37 -12.10
N ARG A 41 -6.27 4.28 -12.85
CA ARG A 41 -6.88 3.00 -13.22
C ARG A 41 -5.94 2.14 -14.07
N ARG A 42 -5.33 2.71 -15.12
CA ARG A 42 -4.42 1.97 -16.00
C ARG A 42 -3.16 1.52 -15.27
N GLY A 43 -2.54 2.42 -14.49
CA GLY A 43 -1.34 2.11 -13.72
C GLY A 43 -1.57 0.99 -12.70
N ARG A 44 -2.69 1.04 -11.95
CA ARG A 44 -3.05 -0.03 -11.01
C ARG A 44 -3.33 -1.36 -11.70
N ILE A 45 -4.01 -1.35 -12.85
CA ILE A 45 -4.26 -2.58 -13.61
C ILE A 45 -2.94 -3.17 -14.11
N ILE A 46 -2.05 -2.36 -14.69
CA ILE A 46 -0.75 -2.83 -15.18
C ILE A 46 0.08 -3.42 -14.02
N LEU A 47 0.17 -2.71 -12.90
CA LEU A 47 0.86 -3.21 -11.70
C LEU A 47 0.26 -4.54 -11.22
N ALA A 48 -1.07 -4.63 -11.10
CA ALA A 48 -1.74 -5.84 -10.65
C ALA A 48 -1.49 -7.03 -11.60
N VAL A 49 -1.54 -6.80 -12.92
CA VAL A 49 -1.30 -7.85 -13.93
C VAL A 49 0.15 -8.35 -13.83
N ILE A 50 1.13 -7.44 -13.81
CA ILE A 50 2.55 -7.82 -13.67
C ILE A 50 2.74 -8.66 -12.41
N PHE A 51 2.22 -8.20 -11.28
CA PHE A 51 2.34 -8.90 -10.01
C PHE A 51 1.58 -10.23 -9.96
N LEU A 52 0.46 -10.39 -10.64
CA LEU A 52 -0.21 -11.69 -10.72
C LEU A 52 0.57 -12.67 -11.61
N CYS A 53 1.14 -12.19 -12.72
CA CYS A 53 1.95 -13.01 -13.62
C CYS A 53 3.25 -13.49 -12.97
N THR A 54 3.90 -12.66 -12.14
CA THR A 54 5.17 -13.04 -11.49
C THR A 54 4.98 -13.81 -10.19
N LEU A 55 3.77 -13.84 -9.61
CA LEU A 55 3.48 -14.48 -8.33
C LEU A 55 3.81 -15.99 -8.29
N PRO A 56 3.45 -16.82 -9.30
CA PRO A 56 3.72 -18.26 -9.26
C PRO A 56 5.20 -18.60 -9.18
N PHE A 57 6.07 -17.75 -9.74
CA PHE A 57 7.51 -17.95 -9.75
C PHE A 57 8.19 -17.64 -8.41
N VAL A 58 7.52 -16.89 -7.54
CA VAL A 58 8.09 -16.44 -6.26
C VAL A 58 7.60 -17.29 -5.10
N ILE A 59 6.33 -17.73 -5.14
CA ILE A 59 5.73 -18.55 -4.07
C ILE A 59 6.53 -19.83 -3.80
N THR A 60 7.16 -20.41 -4.82
CA THR A 60 7.97 -21.63 -4.71
C THR A 60 9.36 -21.41 -4.12
N LYS A 61 9.82 -20.16 -3.98
CA LYS A 61 11.18 -19.80 -3.53
C LYS A 61 11.31 -19.53 -2.02
N GLY A 62 10.28 -19.87 -1.24
CA GLY A 62 10.28 -19.76 0.22
C GLY A 62 9.96 -18.37 0.79
N ILE A 63 9.91 -18.29 2.12
CA ILE A 63 9.37 -17.14 2.88
C ILE A 63 10.17 -15.85 2.62
N ASN A 64 11.50 -15.92 2.56
CA ASN A 64 12.31 -14.72 2.35
C ASN A 64 12.06 -14.07 0.98
N SER A 65 11.93 -14.88 -0.08
CA SER A 65 11.61 -14.40 -1.43
C SER A 65 10.22 -13.78 -1.48
N ASN A 66 9.23 -14.44 -0.85
CA ASN A 66 7.87 -13.91 -0.75
C ASN A 66 7.80 -12.57 -0.02
N LYS A 67 8.50 -12.43 1.10
CA LYS A 67 8.56 -11.17 1.88
C LYS A 67 9.01 -10.00 1.02
N TRP A 68 10.16 -10.13 0.35
CA TRP A 68 10.70 -9.06 -0.49
C TRP A 68 9.80 -8.73 -1.67
N TYR A 69 9.16 -9.73 -2.25
CA TYR A 69 8.20 -9.55 -3.32
C TYR A 69 6.99 -8.70 -2.90
N TRP A 70 6.41 -8.99 -1.73
CA TRP A 70 5.31 -8.20 -1.17
C TRP A 70 5.74 -6.77 -0.81
N ILE A 71 6.97 -6.58 -0.32
CA ILE A 71 7.53 -5.24 -0.04
C ILE A 71 7.66 -4.43 -1.33
N VAL A 72 8.26 -5.00 -2.38
CA VAL A 72 8.40 -4.32 -3.69
C VAL A 72 7.03 -3.99 -4.27
N TYR A 73 6.06 -4.90 -4.16
CA TYR A 73 4.68 -4.63 -4.58
C TYR A 73 4.10 -3.41 -3.88
N LEU A 74 4.21 -3.38 -2.55
CA LEU A 74 3.64 -2.33 -1.72
C LEU A 74 4.28 -0.98 -2.04
N ILE A 75 5.60 -0.94 -2.20
CA ILE A 75 6.36 0.27 -2.58
C ILE A 75 5.89 0.79 -3.94
N LEU A 76 5.78 -0.07 -4.95
CA LEU A 76 5.32 0.35 -6.28
C LEU A 76 3.87 0.85 -6.23
N LEU A 77 2.99 0.16 -5.49
CA LEU A 77 1.57 0.50 -5.43
C LEU A 77 1.32 1.83 -4.68
N LEU A 78 1.85 1.96 -3.46
CA LEU A 78 1.65 3.17 -2.66
C LEU A 78 2.54 4.32 -3.11
N GLY A 79 3.73 4.03 -3.65
CA GLY A 79 4.59 5.04 -4.28
C GLY A 79 3.93 5.64 -5.53
N PHE A 80 3.36 4.80 -6.39
CA PHE A 80 2.57 5.26 -7.54
C PHE A 80 1.38 6.12 -7.09
N GLN A 81 0.66 5.68 -6.05
CA GLN A 81 -0.43 6.48 -5.49
C GLN A 81 0.06 7.82 -4.95
N ALA A 82 1.12 7.87 -4.16
CA ALA A 82 1.66 9.10 -3.60
C ALA A 82 2.08 10.09 -4.71
N ILE A 83 2.70 9.60 -5.79
CA ILE A 83 3.07 10.44 -6.96
C ILE A 83 1.81 11.03 -7.62
N LEU A 84 0.74 10.25 -7.78
CA LEU A 84 -0.51 10.74 -8.34
C LEU A 84 -1.22 11.74 -7.43
N GLU A 85 -1.24 11.49 -6.11
CA GLU A 85 -1.81 12.41 -5.13
C GLU A 85 -1.05 13.74 -5.11
N TRP A 86 0.28 13.70 -5.16
CA TRP A 86 1.12 14.89 -5.27
C TRP A 86 0.83 15.68 -6.55
N LYS A 87 0.76 15.00 -7.70
CA LYS A 87 0.56 15.66 -9.01
C LYS A 87 -0.87 16.16 -9.25
N HIS A 88 -1.90 15.45 -8.78
CA HIS A 88 -3.30 15.70 -9.18
C HIS A 88 -4.23 16.17 -8.05
N LEU A 89 -3.87 16.00 -6.77
CA LEU A 89 -4.74 16.38 -5.66
C LEU A 89 -4.25 17.62 -4.89
N ASN A 90 -3.01 18.06 -5.12
CA ASN A 90 -2.41 19.26 -4.51
C ASN A 90 -2.69 19.38 -3.00
N SER A 91 -2.77 18.23 -2.31
CA SER A 91 -3.09 18.11 -0.90
C SER A 91 -1.99 17.34 -0.18
N LYS A 92 -1.90 17.46 1.15
CA LYS A 92 -0.93 16.70 1.96
C LYS A 92 -1.24 15.19 2.04
N GLN A 93 -2.20 14.69 1.26
CA GLN A 93 -2.58 13.28 1.24
C GLN A 93 -1.41 12.37 0.82
N TYR A 94 -0.54 12.83 -0.09
CA TYR A 94 0.65 12.05 -0.48
C TYR A 94 1.58 11.77 0.71
N VAL A 95 1.67 12.70 1.68
CA VAL A 95 2.47 12.52 2.90
C VAL A 95 1.88 11.40 3.77
N SER A 96 0.56 11.40 3.92
CA SER A 96 -0.15 10.31 4.62
C SER A 96 0.13 8.97 3.94
N THR A 97 0.01 8.91 2.61
CA THR A 97 0.28 7.70 1.82
C THR A 97 1.72 7.21 1.97
N LEU A 98 2.71 8.11 2.03
CA LEU A 98 4.11 7.73 2.28
C LEU A 98 4.33 7.22 3.70
N ILE A 99 3.70 7.81 4.72
CA ILE A 99 3.72 7.28 6.09
C ILE A 99 3.09 5.87 6.12
N PHE A 100 1.98 5.69 5.40
CA PHE A 100 1.33 4.38 5.23
C PHE A 100 2.22 3.35 4.55
N LEU A 101 3.03 3.77 3.59
CA LEU A 101 4.00 2.89 2.97
C LEU A 101 5.02 2.37 3.98
N ILE A 102 5.59 3.27 4.81
CA ILE A 102 6.56 2.88 5.84
C ILE A 102 5.93 1.91 6.84
N LEU A 103 4.73 2.23 7.34
CA LEU A 103 3.99 1.36 8.27
C LEU A 103 3.66 0.00 7.67
N GLY A 104 3.27 -0.05 6.40
CA GLY A 104 2.97 -1.30 5.71
C GLY A 104 4.21 -2.17 5.50
N VAL A 105 5.37 -1.56 5.20
CA VAL A 105 6.65 -2.30 5.13
C VAL A 105 7.01 -2.87 6.50
N MET A 106 6.91 -2.08 7.58
CA MET A 106 7.13 -2.56 8.95
C MET A 106 6.19 -3.73 9.30
N LEU A 107 4.93 -3.66 8.89
CA LEU A 107 3.95 -4.72 9.12
C LEU A 107 4.35 -6.02 8.41
N ILE A 108 4.83 -5.95 7.16
CA ILE A 108 5.30 -7.13 6.42
C ILE A 108 6.50 -7.77 7.13
N PHE A 109 7.45 -6.97 7.63
CA PHE A 109 8.57 -7.49 8.42
C PHE A 109 8.10 -8.17 9.71
N PHE A 110 7.15 -7.58 10.42
CA PHE A 110 6.59 -8.15 11.65
C PHE A 110 5.89 -9.49 11.39
N ILE A 111 5.07 -9.58 10.34
CA ILE A 111 4.40 -10.83 9.95
C ILE A 111 5.42 -11.89 9.55
N ALA A 112 6.44 -11.52 8.75
CA ALA A 112 7.47 -12.45 8.32
C ALA A 112 8.39 -12.94 9.44
N TYR A 113 8.45 -12.23 10.57
CA TYR A 113 9.13 -12.67 11.79
C TYR A 113 8.28 -13.63 12.62
N LEU A 114 6.95 -13.51 12.55
CA LEU A 114 5.99 -14.32 13.31
C LEU A 114 5.68 -15.69 12.67
N ILE A 115 5.95 -15.84 11.37
CA ILE A 115 5.74 -17.07 10.58
C ILE A 115 7.06 -17.85 10.53
#